data_AF-A0A8T0Q3K8-F1
#
_entry.id   AF-A0A8T0Q3K8-F1
#
_cell.length_a   1.000
_cell.length_b   1.000
_cell.length_c   1.000
_cell.angle_alpha   90.00
_cell.angle_beta   90.00
_cell.angle_gamma   90.00
#
_symmetry.space_group_name_H-M   'P 1'
#
loop_
_entity.id
_entity.type
_entity.pdbx_description
1 polymer ?
#
loop_
_entity_poly.entity_id
_entity_poly.type
_entity_poly.pdbx_seq_one_letter_code
_entity_poly.pdbx_strand_id
1 'polypeptide(L)' 'MAEIELKTAPADFRFPTTNQTRHCFARYIEYHRCVNDKGDETADCEKFAKYYRSLCPGEWSAPMAMDEGRA' A
#
# COMPACT_ATOMS: atom_id res chain seq x y z
N MET A 1 27.47 10.92 0.30
CA MET A 1 26.37 10.82 1.29
C MET A 1 25.11 10.76 0.47
N ALA A 2 24.28 9.73 0.64
CA ALA A 2 23.01 9.67 -0.09
C ALA A 2 22.07 10.74 0.47
N GLU A 3 21.52 11.58 -0.40
CA GLU A 3 20.52 12.58 -0.02
C GLU A 3 19.22 11.86 0.37
N ILE A 4 18.73 12.09 1.58
CA ILE A 4 17.49 11.47 2.08
C ILE A 4 16.31 12.33 1.64
N GLU A 5 15.62 11.92 0.58
CA GLU A 5 14.37 12.55 0.16
C GLU A 5 13.20 12.11 1.04
N LEU A 6 12.61 13.04 1.80
CA LEU A 6 11.41 12.79 2.61
C LEU A 6 10.15 12.79 1.72
N LYS A 7 9.71 11.60 1.31
CA LYS A 7 8.48 11.39 0.52
C LYS A 7 7.61 10.31 1.16
N THR A 8 6.30 10.44 1.05
CA THR A 8 5.30 9.48 1.56
C THR A 8 4.15 9.30 0.55
N ALA A 9 3.18 8.46 0.86
CA ALA A 9 1.98 8.26 0.06
C ALA A 9 1.21 9.58 -0.12
N PRO A 10 0.74 9.91 -1.34
CA PRO A 10 -0.05 11.12 -1.58
C PRO A 10 -1.46 10.98 -0.99
N ALA A 11 -2.14 12.13 -0.81
CA ALA A 11 -3.55 12.13 -0.45
C ALA A 11 -4.40 11.52 -1.58
N ASP A 12 -5.32 10.63 -1.23
CA ASP A 12 -6.28 10.02 -2.14
C ASP A 12 -7.68 10.53 -1.82
N PHE A 13 -8.26 11.31 -2.73
CA PHE A 13 -9.57 11.94 -2.55
C PHE A 13 -10.72 10.95 -2.40
N ARG A 14 -10.52 9.67 -2.74
CA ARG A 14 -11.48 8.59 -2.49
C ARG A 14 -11.64 8.29 -0.99
N PHE A 15 -10.65 8.65 -0.18
CA PHE A 15 -10.60 8.38 1.27
C PHE A 15 -10.40 9.68 2.07
N PRO A 16 -11.39 10.59 2.10
CA PRO A 16 -11.25 11.92 2.71
C PRO A 16 -11.38 11.91 4.25
N THR A 17 -11.74 10.78 4.85
CA THR A 17 -11.99 10.68 6.30
C THR A 17 -10.71 10.40 7.08
N THR A 18 -10.72 10.68 8.38
CA THR A 18 -9.58 10.38 9.26
C THR A 18 -9.28 8.89 9.36
N ASN A 19 -10.29 8.02 9.17
CA ASN A 19 -10.09 6.58 9.20
C ASN A 19 -9.48 6.08 7.89
N GLN A 20 -8.18 5.74 7.94
CA GLN A 20 -7.39 5.33 6.77
C GLN A 20 -7.34 3.80 6.57
N THR A 21 -8.08 2.99 7.35
CA THR A 21 -8.05 1.52 7.23
C THR A 21 -8.41 1.04 5.82
N ARG A 22 -9.46 1.62 5.22
CA ARG A 22 -9.87 1.33 3.83
C ARG A 22 -8.82 1.76 2.81
N HIS A 23 -8.13 2.87 3.05
CA HIS A 23 -7.08 3.36 2.16
C HIS A 23 -5.87 2.44 2.17
N CYS A 24 -5.41 2.03 3.37
CA CYS A 24 -4.36 1.03 3.54
C CYS A 24 -4.71 -0.27 2.79
N PHE A 25 -5.90 -0.82 3.01
CA PHE A 25 -6.33 -2.07 2.38
C PHE A 25 -6.43 -1.96 0.85
N ALA A 26 -6.95 -0.85 0.32
CA ALA A 26 -6.99 -0.63 -1.12
C ALA A 26 -5.59 -0.64 -1.75
N ARG A 27 -4.61 0.03 -1.12
CA ARG A 27 -3.21 0.03 -1.61
C ARG A 27 -2.54 -1.34 -1.49
N TYR A 28 -2.85 -2.10 -0.44
CA TYR A 28 -2.38 -3.47 -0.28
C TYR A 28 -2.87 -4.37 -1.42
N ILE A 29 -4.17 -4.33 -1.73
CA ILE A 29 -4.75 -5.07 -2.86
C ILE A 29 -4.16 -4.64 -4.20
N GLU A 30 -4.00 -3.33 -4.43
CA GLU A 30 -3.41 -2.81 -5.67
C GLU A 30 -1.99 -3.37 -5.89
N TYR A 31 -1.17 -3.43 -4.84
CA TYR A 31 0.16 -4.04 -4.91
C TYR A 31 0.09 -5.54 -5.26
N HIS A 32 -0.70 -6.33 -4.51
CA HIS A 32 -0.74 -7.77 -4.73
C HIS A 32 -1.38 -8.17 -6.06
N ARG A 33 -2.38 -7.41 -6.55
CA ARG A 33 -2.91 -7.57 -7.92
C ARG A 33 -1.85 -7.25 -8.96
N CYS A 34 -1.10 -6.15 -8.77
CA CYS A 34 -0.01 -5.79 -9.67
C CYS A 34 1.06 -6.88 -9.75
N VAL A 35 1.48 -7.44 -8.61
CA VAL A 35 2.46 -8.53 -8.55
C VAL A 35 1.91 -9.80 -9.20
N ASN A 36 0.65 -10.14 -8.98
CA ASN A 36 0.02 -11.32 -9.59
C ASN A 36 -0.10 -11.20 -11.12
N ASP A 37 -0.43 -10.01 -11.63
CA ASP A 37 -0.67 -9.78 -13.07
C ASP A 37 0.64 -9.55 -13.85
N LYS A 38 1.63 -8.87 -13.25
CA LYS A 38 2.85 -8.40 -13.93
C LYS A 38 4.15 -9.06 -13.43
N GLY A 39 4.13 -9.74 -12.29
CA GLY A 39 5.32 -10.22 -11.58
C GLY A 39 5.93 -9.17 -10.63
N ASP A 40 6.80 -9.64 -9.73
CA ASP A 40 7.36 -8.85 -8.61
C ASP A 40 8.30 -7.71 -9.03
N GLU A 41 8.80 -7.70 -10.27
CA GLU A 41 9.93 -6.86 -10.69
C GLU A 41 9.57 -5.67 -11.59
N THR A 42 8.31 -5.23 -11.59
CA THR A 42 7.94 -4.01 -12.33
C THR A 42 7.99 -2.77 -11.43
N ALA A 43 8.64 -1.71 -11.92
CA ALA A 43 8.72 -0.41 -11.25
C ALA A 43 7.32 0.17 -10.89
N ASP A 44 6.30 -0.24 -11.64
CA ASP A 44 4.90 0.08 -11.38
C ASP A 44 4.40 -0.48 -10.03
N CYS A 45 4.73 -1.74 -9.71
CA CYS A 45 4.30 -2.38 -8.46
C CYS A 45 5.06 -1.84 -7.25
N GLU A 46 6.32 -1.43 -7.43
CA GLU A 46 7.14 -0.85 -6.35
C GLU A 46 6.52 0.44 -5.78
N LYS A 47 5.84 1.22 -6.63
CA LYS A 47 5.10 2.41 -6.19
C LYS A 47 3.98 2.06 -5.21
N PHE A 48 3.18 1.05 -5.53
CA PHE A 48 2.13 0.56 -4.63
C PHE A 48 2.73 -0.04 -3.36
N ALA A 49 3.89 -0.69 -3.48
CA ALA A 49 4.62 -1.23 -2.35
C ALA A 49 5.02 -0.15 -1.34
N LYS A 50 5.55 0.98 -1.82
CA LYS A 50 5.89 2.15 -0.99
C LYS A 50 4.65 2.72 -0.31
N TYR A 51 3.51 2.80 -1.01
CA TYR A 51 2.30 3.40 -0.46
C TYR A 51 1.64 2.55 0.62
N TYR A 52 1.43 1.25 0.39
CA TYR A 52 0.81 0.41 1.43
C TYR A 52 1.72 0.33 2.68
N ARG A 53 3.04 0.26 2.52
CA ARG A 53 4.00 0.25 3.66
C ARG A 53 4.01 1.56 4.44
N SER A 54 3.67 2.68 3.80
CA SER A 54 3.59 3.99 4.46
C SER A 54 2.26 4.21 5.17
N LEU A 55 1.18 3.57 4.72
CA LEU A 55 -0.19 3.76 5.24
C LEU A 55 -0.59 2.69 6.26
N CYS A 56 -0.13 1.46 6.08
CA CYS A 56 -0.52 0.32 6.90
C CYS A 56 0.45 0.15 8.09
N PRO A 57 -0.07 -0.09 9.30
CA PRO A 57 0.74 -0.61 10.40
C PRO A 57 1.44 -1.91 9.98
N GLY A 58 2.72 -2.07 10.36
CA GLY A 58 3.50 -3.26 10.00
C GLY A 58 2.83 -4.56 10.45
N GLU A 59 2.18 -4.54 11.62
CA GLU A 59 1.43 -5.66 12.18
C GLU A 59 0.23 -6.08 11.33
N TRP A 60 -0.29 -5.21 10.46
CA TRP A 60 -1.47 -5.50 9.62
C TRP A 60 -1.10 -6.21 8.33
N SER A 61 0.15 -6.12 7.87
CA SER A 61 0.56 -6.69 6.59
C SER A 61 0.43 -8.23 6.53
N ALA A 62 0.77 -8.91 7.63
CA ALA A 62 0.60 -10.37 7.75
C ALA A 62 -0.87 -10.81 7.88
N PRO A 63 -1.70 -10.23 8.77
CA PRO A 63 -3.11 -10.61 8.89
C PRO A 63 -3.99 -10.14 7.73
N MET A 64 -3.68 -9.01 7.05
CA MET A 64 -4.43 -8.60 5.85
C MET A 64 -4.28 -9.59 4.69
N ALA A 65 -3.20 -10.37 4.64
CA ALA A 65 -3.07 -11.49 3.72
C ALA A 65 -4.06 -12.63 4.02
N MET A 66 -4.56 -12.71 5.24
CA MET A 66 -5.45 -13.77 5.74
C MET A 66 -6.93 -13.36 5.76
N ASP A 67 -7.22 -12.04 5.74
CA ASP A 67 -8.55 -11.44 5.83
C ASP A 67 -8.90 -10.62 4.57
N GLU A 68 -8.86 -11.23 3.37
CA GLU A 68 -9.25 -10.62 2.07
C GLU A 68 -10.76 -10.21 1.98
N GLY A 69 -11.29 -9.52 2.97
CA GLY A 69 -12.70 -9.08 2.98
C GLY A 69 -13.16 -8.24 4.17
N ARG A 70 -12.27 -7.89 5.13
CA ARG A 70 -12.66 -7.17 6.36
C ARG A 70 -11.78 -5.95 6.65
N ALA A 71 -11.49 -5.14 5.64
CA ALA A 71 -11.31 -3.69 5.87
C ALA A 71 -12.62 -2.99 5.62
#